data_AF-A0A2H0LGC4-F1
#
_entry.id   AF-A0A2H0LGC4-F1
#
_cell.length_a   1.000
_cell.length_b   1.000
_cell.length_c   1.000
_cell.angle_alpha   90.00
_cell.angle_beta   90.00
_cell.angle_gamma   90.00
#
_symmetry.space_group_name_H-M   'P 1'
#
loop_
_entity.id
_entity.type
_entity.pdbx_description
1 polymer ?
#
loop_
_entity_poly.entity_id
_entity_poly.type
_entity_poly.pdbx_seq_one_letter_code
_entity_poly.pdbx_strand_id
1 'polypeptide(L)'
;MYEISLEGPGKIFSEIKAQPPLMQEQERSMYVGKEVDWTLLFADGYEASPGVARVMFRSEPNVLQFVAMNVRLADYPWLKSMHRGEVVRVRGRISGFSALSVELKNADLLQLAEAA
;
A
#
# COMPACT_ATOMS: atom_id res chain seq x y z
N MET A 1 5.37 -6.54 20.72
CA MET A 1 4.07 -7.06 20.25
C MET A 1 3.50 -5.97 19.36
N TYR A 2 3.46 -6.17 18.04
CA TYR A 2 3.01 -5.13 17.10
C TYR A 2 1.51 -5.32 16.86
N GLU A 3 0.76 -4.24 16.92
CA GLU A 3 -0.67 -4.21 16.63
C GLU A 3 -0.84 -4.20 15.10
N ILE A 4 -1.48 -5.24 14.56
CA ILE A 4 -1.84 -5.28 13.14
C ILE A 4 -3.10 -4.43 12.98
N SER A 5 -3.00 -3.32 12.24
CA SER A 5 -4.19 -2.56 11.88
C SER A 5 -4.96 -3.31 10.79
N LEU A 6 -6.16 -3.77 11.12
CA LEU A 6 -7.12 -4.37 10.18
C LEU A 6 -7.86 -3.31 9.34
N GLU A 7 -7.59 -2.02 9.58
CA GLU A 7 -8.26 -0.93 8.88
C GLU A 7 -7.68 -0.79 7.48
N GLY A 8 -8.52 -0.95 6.45
CA GLY A 8 -8.11 -0.77 5.07
C GLY A 8 -7.63 0.66 4.80
N PRO A 9 -6.78 0.88 3.78
CA PRO A 9 -6.17 2.19 3.53
C PRO A 9 -7.20 3.29 3.25
N GLY A 10 -8.37 2.94 2.68
CA GLY A 10 -9.47 3.89 2.48
C GLY A 10 -9.99 4.50 3.78
N LYS A 11 -10.08 3.71 4.86
CA LYS A 11 -10.50 4.20 6.19
C LYS A 11 -9.47 5.17 6.77
N ILE A 12 -8.18 4.83 6.70
CA ILE A 12 -7.08 5.70 7.15
C ILE A 12 -7.15 7.07 6.44
N PHE A 13 -7.32 7.07 5.12
CA PHE A 13 -7.46 8.33 4.37
C PHE A 13 -8.71 9.11 4.76
N SER A 14 -9.83 8.44 5.02
CA SER A 14 -11.07 9.09 5.45
C SER A 14 -10.90 9.77 6.82
N GLU A 15 -10.26 9.09 7.77
CA GLU A 15 -10.01 9.60 9.13
C GLU A 15 -9.07 10.81 9.09
N ILE A 16 -7.97 10.73 8.33
CA ILE A 16 -7.07 11.88 8.14
C ILE A 16 -7.82 13.07 7.52
N LYS A 17 -8.65 12.84 6.51
CA LYS A 17 -9.39 13.92 5.83
C LYS A 17 -10.53 14.49 6.66
N ALA A 18 -11.05 13.75 7.64
CA ALA A 18 -12.05 14.24 8.57
C ALA A 18 -11.46 15.28 9.55
N GLN A 19 -10.13 15.30 9.73
CA GLN A 19 -9.46 16.29 10.55
C GLN A 19 -9.31 17.65 9.84
N PRO A 20 -9.32 18.77 10.59
CA PRO A 20 -8.97 20.07 10.06
C PRO A 20 -7.60 20.04 9.36
N PRO A 21 -7.38 20.81 8.27
CA PRO A 21 -6.15 20.75 7.46
C PRO A 21 -4.84 20.84 8.27
N LEU A 22 -4.82 21.68 9.32
CA LEU A 22 -3.65 21.87 10.18
C LEU A 22 -3.40 20.70 11.15
N MET A 23 -4.38 19.81 11.35
CA MET A 23 -4.28 18.63 12.22
C MET A 23 -4.02 17.34 11.43
N GLN A 24 -4.14 17.35 10.10
CA GLN A 24 -3.98 16.14 9.29
C GLN A 24 -2.58 15.53 9.40
N GLU A 25 -1.55 16.35 9.58
CA GLU A 25 -0.18 15.84 9.74
C GLU A 25 0.01 15.12 11.08
N GLN A 26 -0.60 15.65 12.15
CA GLN A 26 -0.63 14.98 13.44
C GLN A 26 -1.38 13.64 13.33
N GLU A 27 -2.52 13.62 12.65
CA GLU A 27 -3.29 12.38 12.43
C GLU A 27 -2.48 11.34 11.66
N ARG A 28 -1.85 11.72 10.55
CA ARG A 28 -0.94 10.83 9.78
C ARG A 28 0.13 10.21 10.67
N SER A 29 0.74 11.01 11.55
CA SER A 29 1.81 10.54 12.44
C SER A 29 1.37 9.42 13.38
N MET A 30 0.07 9.34 13.73
CA MET A 30 -0.47 8.28 14.57
C MET A 30 -0.48 6.90 13.89
N TYR A 31 -0.46 6.87 12.55
CA TYR A 31 -0.41 5.61 11.79
C TYR A 31 1.01 5.19 11.43
N VAL A 32 1.96 6.13 11.42
CA VAL A 32 3.36 5.81 11.09
C VAL A 32 3.90 4.80 12.09
N GLY A 33 4.44 3.72 11.55
CA GLY A 33 5.01 2.63 12.33
C GLY A 33 4.04 1.49 12.66
N LYS A 34 2.74 1.59 12.32
CA LYS A 34 1.80 0.47 12.43
C LYS A 34 2.08 -0.60 11.37
N GLU A 35 1.90 -1.86 11.75
CA GLU A 35 1.93 -3.00 10.83
C GLU A 35 0.54 -3.17 10.20
N VAL A 36 0.50 -3.56 8.94
CA VAL A 36 -0.74 -3.71 8.16
C VAL A 36 -0.75 -5.04 7.42
N ASP A 37 -1.95 -5.54 7.15
CA ASP A 37 -2.20 -6.73 6.35
C ASP A 37 -3.47 -6.48 5.52
N TRP A 38 -3.29 -6.14 4.25
CA TRP A 38 -4.36 -5.68 3.36
C TRP A 38 -4.45 -6.51 2.10
N THR A 39 -5.68 -6.72 1.60
CA THR A 39 -5.91 -7.24 0.26
C THR A 39 -6.21 -6.06 -0.67
N LEU A 40 -5.38 -5.87 -1.69
CA LEU A 40 -5.40 -4.70 -2.57
C LEU A 40 -5.37 -5.11 -4.04
N LEU A 41 -5.75 -4.18 -4.91
CA LEU A 41 -5.72 -4.31 -6.35
C LEU A 41 -4.44 -3.69 -6.89
N PHE A 42 -3.69 -4.41 -7.72
CA PHE A 42 -2.54 -3.82 -8.39
C PHE A 42 -2.98 -2.73 -9.36
N ALA A 43 -2.35 -1.57 -9.24
CA ALA A 43 -2.71 -0.41 -10.03
C ALA A 43 -1.67 -0.11 -11.11
N ASP A 44 -0.41 -0.11 -10.71
CA ASP A 44 0.73 0.23 -11.57
C ASP A 44 2.07 -0.14 -10.90
N GLY A 45 3.13 -0.19 -11.69
CA GLY A 45 4.48 -0.40 -11.19
C GLY A 45 5.54 0.01 -12.21
N TYR A 46 6.67 0.49 -11.72
CA TYR A 46 7.81 0.86 -12.56
C TYR A 46 9.13 0.53 -11.86
N GLU A 47 10.18 0.29 -12.63
CA GLU A 47 11.53 0.08 -12.09
C GLU A 47 12.10 1.42 -11.61
N ALA A 48 12.26 1.57 -10.30
CA ALA A 48 12.76 2.80 -9.69
C ALA A 48 14.30 2.86 -9.70
N SER A 49 14.94 1.69 -9.64
CA SER A 49 16.39 1.50 -9.79
C SER A 49 16.64 0.05 -10.21
N PRO A 50 17.82 -0.31 -10.75
CA PRO A 50 18.10 -1.66 -11.20
C PRO A 50 17.70 -2.75 -10.19
N GLY A 51 16.75 -3.60 -10.56
CA GLY A 51 16.24 -4.70 -9.73
C GLY A 51 15.27 -4.32 -8.62
N VAL A 52 14.89 -3.04 -8.49
CA VAL A 52 13.93 -2.53 -7.51
C VAL A 52 12.76 -1.87 -8.22
N ALA A 53 11.56 -2.40 -7.99
CA ALA A 53 10.32 -1.83 -8.49
C ALA A 53 9.63 -0.98 -7.42
N ARG A 54 9.13 0.18 -7.83
CA ARG A 54 8.07 0.89 -7.13
C ARG A 54 6.75 0.28 -7.59
N VAL A 55 5.98 -0.28 -6.67
CA VAL A 55 4.65 -0.82 -6.95
C VAL A 55 3.58 0.00 -6.24
N MET A 56 2.44 0.12 -6.89
CA MET A 56 1.29 0.89 -6.44
C MET A 56 0.04 0.02 -6.48
N PHE A 57 -0.72 0.05 -5.39
CA PHE A 57 -1.96 -0.69 -5.22
C PHE A 57 -3.10 0.25 -4.82
N ARG A 58 -4.34 -0.19 -5.00
CA ARG A 58 -5.56 0.51 -4.56
C ARG A 58 -6.41 -0.43 -3.71
N SER A 59 -7.20 0.13 -2.79
CA SER A 59 -8.20 -0.67 -2.05
C SER A 59 -9.39 -1.06 -2.93
N GLU A 60 -9.75 -0.20 -3.88
CA GLU A 60 -10.96 -0.32 -4.69
C GLU A 60 -10.70 0.15 -6.13
N PRO A 61 -11.52 -0.30 -7.10
CA PRO A 61 -11.50 0.28 -8.43
C PRO A 61 -11.80 1.80 -8.38
N ASN A 62 -11.16 2.58 -9.24
CA ASN A 62 -11.42 4.01 -9.44
C ASN A 62 -11.15 4.97 -8.27
N VAL A 63 -10.61 4.52 -7.13
CA VAL A 63 -10.12 5.45 -6.08
C VAL A 63 -8.77 6.05 -6.48
N LEU A 64 -8.54 7.32 -6.16
CA LEU A 64 -7.28 8.02 -6.48
C LEU A 64 -6.17 7.76 -5.46
N GLN A 65 -6.51 7.19 -4.31
CA GLN A 65 -5.58 6.88 -3.24
C GLN A 65 -4.85 5.58 -3.51
N PHE A 66 -3.55 5.58 -3.23
CA PHE A 66 -2.68 4.43 -3.44
C PHE A 66 -2.07 3.93 -2.13
N VAL A 67 -1.65 2.67 -2.15
CA VAL A 67 -0.64 2.13 -1.25
C VAL A 67 0.59 1.86 -2.09
N ALA A 68 1.72 2.45 -1.72
CA ALA A 68 2.94 2.38 -2.50
C ALA A 68 4.11 1.86 -1.67
N MET A 69 5.01 1.12 -2.31
CA MET A 69 6.22 0.61 -1.69
C MET A 69 7.29 0.28 -2.73
N ASN A 70 8.53 0.14 -2.26
CA ASN A 70 9.63 -0.38 -3.06
C ASN A 70 9.85 -1.86 -2.72
N VAL A 71 9.97 -2.69 -3.74
CA VAL A 71 10.23 -4.13 -3.60
C VAL A 71 11.36 -4.56 -4.53
N ARG A 72 12.09 -5.61 -4.16
CA ARG A 72 13.09 -6.22 -5.04
C ARG A 72 12.36 -7.14 -6.01
N LEU A 73 12.59 -6.95 -7.31
CA LEU A 73 11.97 -7.78 -8.35
C LEU A 73 12.41 -9.25 -8.28
N ALA A 74 13.59 -9.52 -7.72
CA ALA A 74 14.08 -10.88 -7.51
C ALA A 74 13.21 -11.69 -6.53
N ASP A 75 12.62 -11.01 -5.53
CA ASP A 75 11.78 -11.64 -4.51
C ASP A 75 10.35 -11.88 -5.03
N TYR A 76 9.92 -11.08 -6.02
CA TYR A 76 8.58 -11.15 -6.62
C TYR A 76 8.62 -11.14 -8.16
N PRO A 77 9.16 -12.19 -8.83
CA PRO A 77 9.29 -12.20 -10.28
C PRO A 77 7.97 -12.05 -11.04
N TRP A 78 6.87 -12.51 -10.44
CA TRP A 78 5.50 -12.45 -10.98
C TRP A 78 4.98 -11.02 -11.16
N LEU A 79 5.58 -10.01 -10.51
CA LEU A 79 5.21 -8.61 -10.74
C LEU A 79 5.41 -8.17 -12.19
N LYS A 80 6.33 -8.81 -12.92
CA LYS A 80 6.61 -8.50 -14.33
C LYS A 80 5.48 -8.90 -15.29
N SER A 81 4.65 -9.86 -14.88
CA SER A 81 3.52 -10.37 -15.65
C SER A 81 2.17 -9.88 -15.13
N MET A 82 2.20 -9.00 -14.12
CA MET A 82 1.00 -8.58 -13.42
C MET A 82 0.20 -7.55 -14.24
N HIS A 83 -1.11 -7.71 -14.24
CA HIS A 83 -2.06 -6.83 -14.90
C HIS A 83 -2.79 -5.96 -13.87
N ARG A 84 -3.18 -4.76 -14.30
CA ARG A 84 -3.98 -3.87 -13.48
C ARG A 84 -5.29 -4.56 -13.05
N GLY A 85 -5.61 -4.47 -11.77
CA GLY A 85 -6.81 -5.05 -11.16
C GLY A 85 -6.60 -6.41 -10.50
N GLU A 86 -5.47 -7.08 -10.74
CA GLU A 86 -5.16 -8.34 -10.05
C GLU A 86 -4.99 -8.14 -8.54
N VAL A 87 -5.43 -9.14 -7.76
CA VAL A 87 -5.55 -9.05 -6.31
C VAL A 87 -4.27 -9.55 -5.63
N VAL A 88 -3.72 -8.73 -4.72
CA VAL A 88 -2.52 -9.06 -3.94
C VAL A 88 -2.78 -8.80 -2.46
N ARG A 89 -2.34 -9.74 -1.64
CA ARG A 89 -2.21 -9.50 -0.20
C ARG A 89 -0.88 -8.80 0.05
N VAL A 90 -0.96 -7.63 0.65
CA VAL A 90 0.14 -6.74 0.97
C VAL A 90 0.26 -6.64 2.49
N ARG A 91 1.41 -7.03 3.02
CA ARG A 91 1.78 -6.80 4.42
C ARG A 91 2.95 -5.85 4.48
N GLY A 92 3.04 -5.08 5.55
CA GLY A 92 4.20 -4.23 5.78
C GLY A 92 3.96 -3.21 6.85
N ARG A 93 4.91 -2.29 6.99
CA ARG A 93 4.86 -1.24 8.01
C ARG A 93 4.65 0.12 7.36
N ILE A 94 3.68 0.88 7.84
CA ILE A 94 3.47 2.27 7.37
C ILE A 94 4.72 3.09 7.71
N SER A 95 5.35 3.64 6.68
CA SER A 95 6.53 4.51 6.81
C SER A 95 6.21 5.99 6.66
N GLY A 96 5.07 6.33 6.06
CA GLY A 96 4.69 7.71 5.83
C GLY A 96 3.49 7.83 4.90
N PHE A 97 3.21 9.07 4.52
CA PHE A 97 2.10 9.43 3.65
C PHE A 97 2.55 10.49 2.65
N SER A 98 2.03 10.45 1.44
CA SER A 98 1.98 11.60 0.54
C SER A 98 0.56 12.16 0.49
N ALA A 99 0.32 13.16 -0.37
CA ALA A 99 -1.03 13.66 -0.61
C ALA A 99 -2.01 12.57 -1.10
N LEU A 100 -1.51 11.52 -1.78
CA LEU A 100 -2.33 10.49 -2.43
C LEU A 100 -1.86 9.05 -2.14
N SER A 101 -0.85 8.84 -1.30
CA SER A 101 -0.35 7.49 -1.01
C SER A 101 -0.09 7.24 0.47
N VAL A 102 -0.37 6.01 0.89
CA VAL A 102 0.24 5.41 2.08
C VAL A 102 1.53 4.74 1.64
N GLU A 103 2.64 5.08 2.29
CA GLU A 103 3.94 4.48 2.01
C GLU A 103 4.19 3.32 2.97
N LEU A 104 4.52 2.14 2.43
CA LEU A 104 4.94 0.98 3.23
C LEU A 104 6.43 0.70 3.07
N LYS A 105 7.05 0.22 4.15
CA LYS A 105 8.39 -0.38 4.16
C LYS A 105 8.34 -1.80 4.70
N ASN A 106 9.40 -2.57 4.42
CA ASN A 106 9.52 -3.98 4.81
C ASN A 106 8.30 -4.79 4.35
N ALA A 107 7.85 -4.55 3.13
CA ALA A 107 6.63 -5.12 2.62
C ALA A 107 6.83 -6.56 2.13
N ASP A 108 5.83 -7.40 2.42
CA ASP A 108 5.68 -8.76 1.93
C ASP A 108 4.46 -8.83 1.02
N LEU A 109 4.62 -9.44 -0.15
CA LEU A 109 3.58 -9.51 -1.19
C LEU A 109 3.24 -10.97 -1.51
N LEU A 110 1.95 -11.27 -1.50
CA LEU A 110 1.42 -12.58 -1.88
C LEU A 110 0.35 -12.40 -2.97
N GLN A 111 0.63 -12.92 -4.17
CA GLN A 111 -0.37 -13.01 -5.24
C GLN A 111 -1.51 -13.94 -4.79
N LEU A 112 -2.74 -13.44 -4.80
CA LEU A 112 -3.91 -14.26 -4.56
C LEU A 112 -4.37 -14.80 -5.91
N ALA A 113 -4.58 -16.11 -6.03
CA ALA A 113 -5.12 -16.70 -7.24
C ALA A 113 -6.51 -16.09 -7.53
N GLU A 114 -6.82 -15.85 -8.81
CA GLU A 114 -8.21 -15.59 -9.22
C GLU A 114 -9.08 -16.73 -8.71
N ALA A 115 -10.21 -16.39 -8.07
CA ALA A 115 -11.25 -17.37 -7.84
C ALA A 115 -11.73 -17.82 -9.22
N ALA A 116 -11.41 -19.07 -9.57
CA ALA A 116 -11.87 -19.73 -10.80
C ALA A 116 -13.39 -19.76 -10.91
#